data_AF-A0A965USN9-F1
#
_entry.id   AF-A0A965USN9-F1
#
_cell.length_a   1.000
_cell.length_b   1.000
_cell.length_c   1.000
_cell.angle_alpha   90.00
_cell.angle_beta   90.00
_cell.angle_gamma   90.00
#
_symmetry.space_group_name_H-M   'P 1'
#
loop_
_entity.id
_entity.type
_entity.pdbx_description
1 polymer ?
#
loop_
_entity_poly.entity_id
_entity_poly.type
_entity_poly.pdbx_seq_one_letter_code
_entity_poly.pdbx_strand_id
1 'polypeptide(L)'
;MEQMRPGRNGGKLKIGGSHPRAGRPKNILNKIEEAIGKQFTISFSKVDKLRIMESMLEMSMADIAKIIKDPDAPAFMVVMANSIKGDIERKNMKTVDELFARFYGRPGKEAEQQAETKEDPLLQLMKLN
;
A
#
# COMPACT_ATOMS: atom_id res chain seq x y z
N MET A 1 10.85 32.51 -31.83
CA MET A 1 10.96 32.80 -30.39
C MET A 1 10.45 31.59 -29.61
N GLU A 2 11.30 30.98 -28.77
CA GLU A 2 10.98 29.76 -28.02
C GLU A 2 10.16 30.13 -26.76
N GLN A 3 8.93 29.61 -26.62
CA GLN A 3 8.06 29.97 -25.48
C GLN A 3 8.41 29.15 -24.23
N MET A 4 8.71 29.84 -23.12
CA MET A 4 9.05 29.23 -21.83
C MET A 4 8.00 29.58 -20.77
N ARG A 5 7.69 28.65 -19.86
CA ARG A 5 6.79 28.85 -18.72
C ARG A 5 7.56 28.88 -17.39
N PRO A 6 7.12 29.68 -16.40
CA PRO A 6 7.73 29.66 -15.07
C PRO A 6 7.44 28.34 -14.37
N GLY A 7 8.49 27.67 -13.90
CA GLY A 7 8.41 26.48 -13.05
C GLY A 7 8.20 26.84 -11.59
N ARG A 8 7.68 25.89 -10.82
CA ARG A 8 7.27 26.07 -9.41
C ARG A 8 8.41 26.52 -8.47
N ASN A 9 9.67 26.25 -8.83
CA ASN A 9 10.87 26.69 -8.09
C ASN A 9 11.59 27.87 -8.79
N GLY A 10 10.91 28.65 -9.62
CA GLY A 10 11.48 29.81 -10.31
C GLY A 10 12.31 29.50 -11.56
N GLY A 11 12.63 28.23 -11.83
CA GLY A 11 13.30 27.80 -13.07
C GLY A 11 12.36 27.84 -14.29
N LYS A 12 12.83 28.32 -15.44
CA LYS A 12 12.05 28.37 -16.69
C LYS A 12 12.01 26.98 -17.35
N LEU A 13 10.82 26.46 -17.60
CA LEU A 13 10.60 25.18 -18.29
C LEU A 13 10.26 25.42 -19.76
N LYS A 14 10.90 24.65 -20.66
CA LYS A 14 10.59 24.67 -22.10
C LYS A 14 9.20 24.08 -22.33
N ILE A 15 8.33 24.83 -22.99
CA ILE A 15 7.00 24.36 -23.38
C ILE A 15 7.13 23.68 -24.74
N GLY A 16 6.77 22.41 -24.84
CA GLY A 16 6.77 21.67 -26.11
C GLY A 16 8.00 20.80 -26.38
N GLY A 17 8.87 20.56 -25.39
CA GLY A 17 9.91 19.53 -25.50
C GLY A 17 9.30 18.13 -25.55
N SER A 18 9.79 17.30 -26.47
CA SER A 18 9.39 15.90 -26.63
C SER A 18 9.58 15.16 -25.30
N HIS A 19 8.48 14.77 -24.67
CA HIS A 19 8.34 13.92 -23.48
C HIS A 19 8.49 14.61 -22.10
N PRO A 20 7.37 15.07 -21.49
CA PRO A 20 7.31 15.47 -20.07
C PRO A 20 7.58 14.32 -19.08
N ARG A 21 7.99 13.14 -19.55
CA ARG A 21 8.23 11.91 -18.78
C ARG A 21 9.59 11.26 -19.04
N ALA A 22 10.48 11.87 -19.83
CA ALA A 22 11.73 11.25 -20.30
C ALA A 22 12.74 10.81 -19.22
N GLY A 23 12.53 11.19 -17.96
CA GLY A 23 13.39 10.79 -16.83
C GLY A 23 12.67 10.14 -15.66
N ARG A 24 11.33 10.03 -15.67
CA ARG A 24 10.62 9.36 -14.57
C ARG A 24 10.59 7.86 -14.88
N PRO A 25 11.27 7.01 -14.08
CA PRO A 25 11.22 5.56 -14.31
C PRO A 25 9.75 5.12 -14.34
N LYS A 26 9.37 4.41 -15.40
CA LYS A 26 8.01 3.86 -15.53
C LYS A 26 7.72 3.04 -14.28
N ASN A 27 6.54 3.26 -13.69
CA ASN A 27 6.05 2.46 -12.57
C ASN A 27 6.18 0.97 -12.94
N ILE A 28 6.66 0.15 -12.01
CA ILE A 28 6.86 -1.29 -12.23
C ILE A 28 5.57 -1.94 -12.74
N LEU A 29 4.40 -1.51 -12.22
CA LEU A 29 3.09 -1.92 -12.72
C LEU A 29 2.94 -1.69 -14.22
N ASN A 30 3.22 -0.48 -14.70
CA ASN A 30 3.12 -0.15 -16.11
C ASN A 30 4.08 -0.99 -16.98
N LYS A 31 5.26 -1.35 -16.45
CA LYS A 31 6.19 -2.25 -17.17
C LYS A 31 5.63 -3.67 -17.27
N ILE A 32 4.98 -4.15 -16.21
CA ILE A 32 4.33 -5.45 -16.18
C ILE A 32 3.14 -5.45 -17.14
N GLU A 33 2.29 -4.42 -17.11
CA GLU A 33 1.16 -4.23 -18.04
C GLU A 33 1.61 -4.26 -19.51
N GLU A 34 2.69 -3.53 -19.83
CA GLU A 34 3.30 -3.53 -21.15
C GLU A 34 3.82 -4.92 -21.54
N ALA A 35 4.42 -5.66 -20.61
CA ALA A 35 4.97 -7.00 -20.87
C ALA A 35 3.89 -8.07 -21.07
N ILE A 36 2.77 -7.97 -20.37
CA ILE A 36 1.68 -8.95 -20.44
C ILE A 36 0.54 -8.54 -21.39
N GLY A 37 0.61 -7.33 -21.96
CA GLY A 37 -0.42 -6.80 -22.87
C GLY A 37 -1.78 -6.57 -22.22
N LYS A 38 -1.83 -6.41 -20.88
CA LYS A 38 -3.08 -6.14 -20.14
C LYS A 38 -2.93 -4.88 -19.31
N GLN A 39 -3.91 -4.00 -19.41
CA GLN A 39 -4.00 -2.82 -18.56
C GLN A 39 -4.67 -3.22 -17.25
N PHE A 40 -3.99 -3.05 -16.12
CA PHE A 40 -4.63 -3.17 -14.82
C PHE A 40 -5.36 -1.86 -14.58
N THR A 41 -6.57 -1.73 -15.13
CA THR A 41 -7.43 -0.57 -14.93
C THR A 41 -7.74 -0.45 -13.43
N ILE A 42 -6.90 0.36 -12.78
CA ILE A 42 -6.81 0.70 -11.35
C ILE A 42 -7.69 -0.17 -10.45
N SER A 43 -7.01 -1.17 -9.89
CA SER A 43 -7.45 -1.99 -8.76
C SER A 43 -7.95 -1.11 -7.62
N PHE A 44 -9.03 -1.55 -6.96
CA PHE A 44 -9.58 -1.02 -5.70
C PHE A 44 -8.60 -0.14 -4.90
N SER A 45 -9.05 1.04 -4.48
CA SER A 45 -8.26 1.89 -3.59
C SER A 45 -7.95 1.16 -2.28
N LYS A 46 -6.99 1.65 -1.50
CA LYS A 46 -6.70 1.07 -0.18
C LYS A 46 -7.96 1.03 0.69
N VAL A 47 -8.80 2.07 0.63
CA VAL A 47 -10.05 2.16 1.37
C VAL A 47 -11.07 1.13 0.89
N ASP A 48 -11.19 0.93 -0.42
CA ASP A 48 -12.12 -0.06 -0.98
C ASP A 48 -11.71 -1.47 -0.59
N LYS A 49 -10.41 -1.77 -0.65
CA LYS A 49 -9.87 -3.07 -0.19
C LYS A 49 -10.19 -3.31 1.28
N LEU A 50 -10.07 -2.29 2.13
CA LEU A 50 -10.40 -2.40 3.56
C LEU A 50 -11.88 -2.67 3.79
N ARG A 51 -12.77 -1.92 3.12
CA ARG A 51 -14.23 -2.14 3.21
C ARG A 51 -14.64 -3.52 2.73
N ILE A 52 -14.02 -4.04 1.67
CA ILE A 52 -14.26 -5.39 1.19
C ILE A 52 -13.83 -6.41 2.26
N MET A 53 -12.66 -6.23 2.88
CA MET A 53 -12.20 -7.13 3.95
C MET A 53 -13.12 -7.10 5.17
N GLU A 54 -13.59 -5.92 5.60
CA GLU A 54 -14.60 -5.78 6.67
C GLU A 54 -15.88 -6.54 6.32
N SER A 55 -16.42 -6.31 5.12
CA SER A 55 -17.63 -7.01 4.65
C SER A 55 -17.44 -8.53 4.64
N MET A 56 -16.26 -9.03 4.26
CA MET A 56 -15.97 -10.47 4.27
C MET A 56 -15.90 -11.08 5.67
N LEU A 57 -15.52 -10.30 6.70
CA LEU A 57 -15.54 -10.77 8.09
C LEU A 57 -16.95 -10.91 8.66
N GLU A 58 -17.90 -10.14 8.11
CA GLU A 58 -19.32 -10.20 8.49
C GLU A 58 -20.11 -11.28 7.73
N MET A 59 -19.51 -11.91 6.71
CA MET A 59 -20.17 -12.93 5.90
C MET A 59 -20.33 -14.26 6.64
N SER A 60 -21.39 -14.99 6.28
CA SER A 60 -21.57 -16.37 6.72
C SER A 60 -20.52 -17.30 6.10
N MET A 61 -20.24 -18.42 6.74
CA MET A 61 -19.35 -19.46 6.19
C MET A 61 -19.81 -19.97 4.81
N ALA A 62 -21.11 -20.00 4.57
CA ALA A 62 -21.68 -20.42 3.29
C ALA A 62 -21.35 -19.41 2.17
N ASP A 63 -21.39 -18.11 2.47
CA ASP A 63 -21.09 -17.07 1.49
C ASP A 63 -19.59 -16.95 1.21
N ILE A 64 -18.75 -17.10 2.24
CA ILE A 64 -17.30 -17.23 2.07
C ILE A 64 -16.97 -18.41 1.15
N ALA A 65 -17.66 -19.55 1.31
CA ALA A 65 -17.45 -20.71 0.44
C ALA A 65 -17.85 -20.46 -1.01
N LYS A 66 -18.82 -19.58 -1.29
CA LYS A 66 -19.17 -19.18 -2.66
C LYS A 66 -18.02 -18.39 -3.30
N ILE A 67 -17.47 -17.41 -2.59
CA ILE A 67 -16.33 -16.61 -3.07
C ILE A 67 -15.12 -17.49 -3.40
N ILE A 68 -14.83 -18.49 -2.56
CA ILE A 68 -13.70 -19.41 -2.78
C ILE A 68 -13.86 -20.22 -4.09
N LYS A 69 -15.08 -20.58 -4.45
CA LYS A 69 -15.39 -21.42 -5.61
C LYS A 69 -15.60 -20.62 -6.90
N ASP A 70 -15.71 -19.31 -6.80
CA ASP A 70 -15.97 -18.43 -7.94
C ASP A 70 -14.67 -18.18 -8.73
N PRO A 71 -14.55 -18.68 -9.99
CA PRO A 71 -13.36 -18.48 -10.80
C PRO A 71 -13.17 -17.04 -11.26
N ASP A 72 -14.23 -16.22 -11.24
CA ASP A 72 -14.19 -14.83 -11.69
C ASP A 72 -13.93 -13.87 -10.51
N ALA A 73 -13.93 -14.37 -9.27
CA ALA A 73 -13.67 -13.57 -8.10
C ALA A 73 -12.23 -13.01 -8.12
N PRO A 74 -12.01 -11.75 -7.68
CA PRO A 74 -10.68 -11.20 -7.54
C PRO A 74 -9.81 -12.08 -6.64
N ALA A 75 -8.61 -12.43 -7.11
CA ALA A 75 -7.71 -13.35 -6.40
C ALA A 75 -7.45 -12.95 -4.93
N PHE A 76 -7.38 -11.65 -4.62
CA PHE A 76 -7.18 -11.19 -3.24
C PHE A 76 -8.36 -11.55 -2.32
N MET A 77 -9.60 -11.53 -2.83
CA MET A 77 -10.79 -11.95 -2.09
C MET A 77 -10.76 -13.45 -1.86
N VAL A 78 -10.39 -14.24 -2.88
CA VAL A 78 -10.27 -15.70 -2.74
C VAL A 78 -9.22 -16.08 -1.69
N VAL A 79 -8.07 -15.40 -1.67
CA VAL A 79 -7.03 -15.62 -0.65
C VAL A 79 -7.55 -15.26 0.73
N MET A 80 -8.18 -14.09 0.87
CA MET A 80 -8.77 -13.64 2.13
C MET A 80 -9.82 -14.62 2.67
N ALA A 81 -10.72 -15.08 1.81
CA ALA A 81 -11.76 -16.04 2.15
C ALA A 81 -11.18 -17.38 2.62
N ASN A 82 -10.15 -17.89 1.95
CA ASN A 82 -9.45 -19.10 2.36
C ASN A 82 -8.74 -18.94 3.70
N SER A 83 -8.12 -17.77 3.96
CA SER A 83 -7.50 -17.48 5.26
C SER A 83 -8.52 -17.45 6.38
N ILE A 84 -9.67 -16.78 6.21
CA ILE A 84 -10.76 -16.76 7.20
C ILE A 84 -11.25 -18.18 7.47
N LYS A 85 -11.55 -18.93 6.40
CA LYS A 85 -12.00 -20.32 6.53
C LYS A 85 -10.98 -21.19 7.29
N GLY A 86 -9.71 -21.12 6.91
CA GLY A 86 -8.65 -21.89 7.54
C GLY A 86 -8.38 -21.49 8.99
N ASP A 87 -8.57 -20.23 9.34
CA ASP A 87 -8.43 -19.75 10.73
C ASP A 87 -9.59 -20.22 11.60
N ILE A 88 -10.82 -20.23 11.07
CA ILE A 88 -11.98 -20.80 11.76
C ILE A 88 -11.80 -22.30 11.99
N GLU A 89 -11.38 -23.06 10.97
CA GLU A 89 -11.13 -24.50 11.08
C GLU A 89 -10.03 -24.82 12.11
N ARG A 90 -9.00 -23.98 12.19
CA ARG A 90 -7.89 -24.13 13.15
C ARG A 90 -8.14 -23.46 14.50
N LYS A 91 -9.30 -22.83 14.71
CA LYS A 91 -9.63 -22.02 15.91
C LYS A 91 -8.56 -20.97 16.24
N ASN A 92 -8.01 -20.34 15.20
CA ASN A 92 -7.01 -19.27 15.30
C ASN A 92 -7.63 -17.93 14.86
N MET A 93 -7.07 -16.82 15.33
CA MET A 93 -7.50 -15.46 15.00
C MET A 93 -6.45 -14.67 14.21
N LYS A 94 -5.36 -15.31 13.76
CA LYS A 94 -4.22 -14.67 13.09
C LYS A 94 -4.63 -13.66 12.01
N THR A 95 -5.57 -14.02 11.14
CA THR A 95 -6.03 -13.17 10.05
C THR A 95 -6.76 -11.92 10.56
N VAL A 96 -7.58 -12.08 11.60
CA VAL A 96 -8.30 -10.97 12.25
C VAL A 96 -7.31 -10.06 12.99
N ASP A 97 -6.35 -10.63 13.71
CA ASP A 97 -5.31 -9.89 14.43
C ASP A 97 -4.44 -9.06 13.47
N GLU A 98 -4.06 -9.63 12.33
CA GLU A 98 -3.30 -8.92 11.30
C GLU A 98 -4.10 -7.79 10.64
N LEU A 99 -5.42 -7.96 10.47
CA LEU A 99 -6.29 -6.90 9.98
C LEU A 99 -6.43 -5.77 10.99
N PHE A 100 -6.71 -6.08 12.26
CA PHE A 100 -6.78 -5.07 13.31
C PHE A 100 -5.46 -4.32 13.48
N ALA A 101 -4.33 -5.01 13.39
CA ALA A 101 -3.02 -4.38 13.38
C ALA A 101 -2.82 -3.37 12.22
N ARG A 102 -3.50 -3.55 11.08
CA ARG A 102 -3.45 -2.61 9.96
C ARG A 102 -4.41 -1.43 10.11
N PHE A 103 -5.54 -1.63 10.78
CA PHE A 103 -6.53 -0.58 11.04
C PHE A 103 -6.13 0.32 12.20
N TYR A 104 -5.70 -0.28 13.30
CA TYR A 104 -5.48 0.40 14.58
C TYR A 104 -3.99 0.52 14.94
N GLY A 105 -3.10 -0.01 14.09
CA GLY A 105 -1.68 -0.15 14.43
C GLY A 105 -1.41 -1.40 15.26
N ARG A 106 -0.15 -1.83 15.31
CA ARG A 106 0.25 -2.96 16.16
C ARG A 106 0.38 -2.47 17.60
N PRO A 107 -0.37 -3.03 18.57
CA PRO A 107 -0.13 -2.72 19.97
C PRO A 107 1.31 -3.11 20.31
N GLY A 108 2.10 -2.11 20.74
CA GLY A 108 3.50 -2.29 21.16
C GLY A 108 4.57 -1.59 20.31
N LYS A 109 4.25 -0.99 19.16
CA LYS A 109 5.28 -0.34 18.30
C LYS A 109 5.38 1.19 18.41
N GLU A 110 4.56 1.83 19.23
CA GLU A 110 4.64 3.29 19.45
C GLU A 110 5.70 3.68 20.50
N ALA A 111 6.25 2.73 21.26
CA ALA A 111 7.24 3.02 22.30
C ALA A 111 8.71 3.06 21.80
N GLU A 112 9.02 2.52 20.62
CA GLU A 112 10.42 2.39 20.17
C GLU A 112 10.89 3.52 19.23
N GLN A 113 9.97 4.30 18.63
CA GLN A 113 10.36 5.35 17.67
C GLN A 113 10.66 6.72 18.29
N GLN A 114 10.59 6.88 19.61
CA GLN A 114 10.97 8.14 20.29
C GLN A 114 12.30 8.07 21.05
N ALA A 115 13.02 6.94 21.02
CA ALA A 115 14.26 6.77 21.79
C ALA A 115 15.55 7.19 21.06
N GLU A 116 15.53 7.46 19.75
CA GLU A 116 16.76 7.68 18.95
C GLU A 116 17.08 9.14 18.57
N THR A 117 16.34 10.14 19.05
CA THR A 117 16.68 11.55 18.75
C THR A 117 16.65 12.45 19.97
N LYS A 118 17.50 12.18 20.96
CA LYS A 118 18.15 13.21 21.78
C LYS A 118 19.53 12.70 22.19
N GLU A 119 20.50 12.75 21.29
CA GLU A 119 21.87 12.89 21.76
C GLU A 119 21.93 14.17 22.62
N ASP A 120 22.39 14.01 23.84
CA ASP A 120 22.49 15.06 24.84
C ASP A 120 23.38 16.20 24.30
N PRO A 121 22.89 17.44 24.13
CA PRO A 121 23.67 18.54 23.56
C PRO A 121 24.96 18.84 24.35
N LEU A 122 25.08 18.37 25.59
CA LEU A 122 26.31 18.48 26.40
C LEU A 122 27.44 17.55 25.92
N LEU A 123 27.11 16.38 25.36
CA LEU A 123 28.10 15.43 24.82
C LEU A 123 28.76 15.93 23.52
N GLN A 124 28.12 16.88 22.82
CA GLN A 124 28.71 17.53 21.64
C GLN A 124 29.67 18.66 22.01
N LEU A 125 29.43 19.35 23.14
CA LEU A 125 30.31 20.43 23.64
C LEU A 125 31.62 19.90 24.24
N MET A 126 31.63 18.71 24.85
CA MET A 126 32.85 18.12 25.43
C MET A 126 33.82 17.51 24.40
N LYS A 127 33.42 17.37 23.13
CA LYS A 127 34.28 16.82 22.05
C LYS A 127 35.06 17.90 21.27
N LEU A 128 34.90 19.17 21.63
CA LEU A 128 35.48 20.33 20.94
C LEU A 128 36.60 21.04 21.73
N ASN A 129 37.01 20.51 22.88
CA ASN A 129 38.17 20.99 23.65
C ASN A 129 39.24 19.91 23.76
#